data_AF-A0A9Q3ULS4-F1
#
_entry.id   AF-A0A9Q3ULS4-F1
#
_cell.length_a   1.000
_cell.length_b   1.000
_cell.length_c   1.000
_cell.angle_alpha   90.00
_cell.angle_beta   90.00
_cell.angle_gamma   90.00
#
_symmetry.space_group_name_H-M   'P 1'
#
loop_
_entity.id
_entity.type
_entity.pdbx_description
1 polymer ?
#
loop_
_entity_poly.entity_id
_entity_poly.type
_entity_poly.pdbx_seq_one_letter_code
_entity_poly.pdbx_strand_id
1 'polypeptide(L)'
;MSRGLNVWYQDRLVGRLLDSGAGRMAFLYDGDWLGRGSATDLQALAQWQIFNALAGNADGHIKNLSLLSEGEGVWTLAPFYDLVCTLAIDQVSHKLALPVGEQTDPGNLHHTHWEAFARQLGMAPKRVQRLIKIQVTHLEAHLDDLHQAFIEQHRLGHELDKAKAVIKQQVKRARQNWLA
;
A
#
# COMPACT_ATOMS: atom_id res chain seq x y z
N MET A 1 -22.97 13.50 -25.16
CA MET A 1 -21.65 13.93 -24.65
C MET A 1 -21.27 12.99 -23.52
N SER A 2 -20.19 12.23 -23.63
CA SER A 2 -19.69 11.41 -22.52
C SER A 2 -19.32 12.32 -21.35
N ARG A 3 -19.97 12.12 -20.20
CA ARG A 3 -19.57 12.80 -18.97
C ARG A 3 -18.33 12.09 -18.45
N GLY A 4 -17.24 12.84 -18.31
CA GLY A 4 -15.97 12.33 -17.80
C GLY A 4 -15.53 13.15 -16.61
N LEU A 5 -15.04 12.48 -15.56
CA LEU A 5 -14.40 13.11 -14.41
C LEU A 5 -12.89 12.87 -14.51
N ASN A 6 -12.11 13.94 -14.51
CA ASN A 6 -10.67 13.83 -14.35
C ASN A 6 -10.39 13.42 -12.90
N VAL A 7 -9.60 12.38 -12.70
CA VAL A 7 -9.13 11.93 -11.40
C VAL A 7 -7.67 12.33 -11.26
N TRP A 8 -7.39 13.06 -10.19
CA TRP A 8 -6.09 13.64 -9.90
C TRP A 8 -5.54 13.05 -8.61
N TYR A 9 -4.22 12.93 -8.52
CA TYR A 9 -3.50 12.64 -7.28
C TYR A 9 -2.47 13.74 -7.07
N GLN A 10 -2.66 14.53 -6.01
CA GLN A 10 -1.98 15.82 -5.83
C GLN A 10 -2.16 16.68 -7.10
N ASP A 11 -1.07 17.11 -7.73
CA ASP A 11 -1.10 18.00 -8.89
C ASP A 11 -0.98 17.23 -10.22
N ARG A 12 -1.15 15.91 -10.22
CA ARG A 12 -0.94 15.04 -11.40
C ARG A 12 -2.23 14.35 -11.82
N LEU A 13 -2.47 14.34 -13.13
CA LEU A 13 -3.60 13.64 -13.73
C LEU A 13 -3.33 12.13 -13.67
N VAL A 14 -4.21 11.38 -13.00
CA VAL A 14 -4.15 9.92 -12.94
C VAL A 14 -4.88 9.32 -14.14
N GLY A 15 -6.01 9.93 -14.50
CA GLY A 15 -6.82 9.45 -15.60
C GLY A 15 -8.21 10.10 -15.64
N ARG A 16 -9.09 9.52 -16.45
CA ARG A 16 -10.47 9.93 -16.64
C ARG A 16 -11.42 8.79 -16.34
N LEU A 17 -12.31 9.01 -15.37
CA LEU A 17 -13.49 8.19 -15.18
C LEU A 17 -14.55 8.62 -16.19
N LEU A 18 -14.93 7.72 -17.09
CA LEU A 18 -15.92 7.93 -18.13
C LEU A 18 -17.20 7.19 -17.78
N ASP A 19 -18.34 7.88 -17.86
CA ASP A 19 -19.64 7.23 -17.95
C ASP A 19 -19.97 7.02 -19.43
N SER A 20 -19.98 5.75 -19.86
CA SER A 20 -20.33 5.37 -21.23
C SER A 20 -21.83 5.27 -21.47
N GLY A 21 -22.65 5.53 -20.45
CA GLY A 21 -24.10 5.30 -20.46
C GLY A 21 -24.44 3.83 -20.16
N ALA A 22 -25.69 3.58 -19.74
CA ALA A 22 -26.19 2.26 -19.36
C ALA A 22 -25.50 1.61 -18.13
N GLY A 23 -25.00 2.42 -17.19
CA GLY A 23 -24.39 1.94 -15.94
C GLY A 23 -22.96 1.41 -16.10
N ARG A 24 -22.34 1.59 -17.27
CA ARG A 24 -20.97 1.18 -17.53
C ARG A 24 -20.01 2.34 -17.32
N MET A 25 -19.22 2.23 -16.27
CA MET A 25 -18.10 3.13 -16.01
C MET A 25 -16.82 2.53 -16.58
N ALA A 26 -16.00 3.37 -17.20
CA ALA A 26 -14.65 3.01 -17.63
C ALA A 26 -13.67 4.00 -17.01
N PHE A 27 -12.48 3.54 -16.63
CA PHE A 27 -11.41 4.42 -16.20
C PHE A 27 -10.27 4.34 -17.21
N LEU A 28 -9.89 5.48 -17.80
CA LEU A 28 -8.77 5.58 -18.71
C LEU A 28 -7.62 6.28 -18.00
N TYR A 29 -6.50 5.59 -17.83
CA TYR A 29 -5.31 6.20 -17.23
C TYR A 29 -4.67 7.19 -18.19
N ASP A 30 -4.04 8.21 -17.63
CA ASP A 30 -3.26 9.19 -18.39
C ASP A 30 -1.92 8.58 -18.84
N GLY A 31 -1.46 8.88 -20.05
CA GLY A 31 -0.23 8.29 -20.60
C GLY A 31 1.03 8.63 -19.80
N ASP A 32 1.10 9.84 -19.23
CA ASP A 32 2.23 10.27 -18.40
C ASP A 32 2.18 9.64 -17.00
N TRP A 33 1.00 9.17 -16.59
CA TRP A 33 0.83 8.33 -15.41
C TRP A 33 1.40 6.92 -15.65
N LEU A 34 1.16 6.38 -16.84
CA LEU A 34 1.52 5.02 -17.22
C LEU A 34 3.03 4.82 -17.44
N GLY A 35 3.73 5.73 -18.14
CA GLY A 35 5.10 5.54 -18.65
C GLY A 35 6.27 5.37 -17.65
N ARG A 36 6.09 4.72 -16.50
CA ARG A 36 7.12 4.45 -15.48
C ARG A 36 7.36 2.94 -15.26
N GLY A 37 7.98 2.29 -16.25
CA GLY A 37 8.87 1.10 -16.23
C GLY A 37 8.76 -0.06 -15.21
N SER A 38 9.22 -1.25 -15.62
CA SER A 38 9.11 -2.51 -14.85
C SER A 38 9.99 -2.62 -13.58
N ALA A 39 11.15 -1.95 -13.53
CA ALA A 39 12.01 -1.92 -12.33
C ALA A 39 11.38 -1.11 -11.17
N THR A 40 10.45 -0.22 -11.51
CA THR A 40 9.63 0.54 -10.57
C THR A 40 8.50 -0.31 -10.02
N ASP A 41 7.94 -1.25 -10.79
CA ASP A 41 6.82 -2.09 -10.36
C ASP A 41 7.20 -3.09 -9.26
N LEU A 42 8.33 -3.81 -9.38
CA LEU A 42 8.78 -4.72 -8.31
C LEU A 42 9.09 -3.97 -7.01
N GLN A 43 9.66 -2.77 -7.13
CA GLN A 43 9.88 -1.91 -5.97
C GLN A 43 8.54 -1.43 -5.38
N ALA A 44 7.58 -1.05 -6.23
CA ALA A 44 6.26 -0.62 -5.80
C ALA A 44 5.52 -1.77 -5.09
N LEU A 45 5.58 -2.99 -5.63
CA LEU A 45 5.01 -4.18 -5.00
C LEU A 45 5.66 -4.46 -3.64
N ALA A 46 6.99 -4.34 -3.54
CA ALA A 46 7.68 -4.45 -2.26
C ALA A 46 7.22 -3.36 -1.28
N GLN A 47 7.11 -2.10 -1.74
CA GLN A 47 6.62 -1.00 -0.92
C GLN A 47 5.18 -1.24 -0.43
N TRP A 48 4.31 -1.78 -1.28
CA TRP A 48 2.94 -2.11 -0.94
C TRP A 48 2.85 -3.20 0.12
N GLN A 49 3.62 -4.29 -0.02
CA GLN A 49 3.62 -5.35 0.99
C GLN A 49 4.19 -4.88 2.34
N ILE A 50 5.25 -4.06 2.30
CA ILE A 50 5.79 -3.39 3.49
C ILE A 50 4.73 -2.51 4.14
N PHE A 51 4.02 -1.72 3.33
CA PHE A 51 2.94 -0.86 3.81
C PHE A 51 1.82 -1.68 4.44
N ASN A 52 1.37 -2.78 3.82
CA ASN A 52 0.33 -3.63 4.38
C ASN A 52 0.72 -4.17 5.77
N ALA A 53 1.96 -4.63 5.93
CA ALA A 53 2.45 -5.10 7.21
C ALA A 53 2.54 -3.97 8.26
N LEU A 54 3.06 -2.79 7.90
CA LEU A 54 3.20 -1.63 8.81
C LEU A 54 1.84 -1.00 9.17
N ALA A 55 0.95 -0.87 8.19
CA ALA A 55 -0.36 -0.28 8.33
C ALA A 55 -1.35 -1.21 9.03
N GLY A 56 -0.99 -2.48 9.24
CA GLY A 56 -1.91 -3.49 9.76
C GLY A 56 -3.03 -3.84 8.79
N ASN A 57 -2.76 -3.79 7.48
CA ASN A 57 -3.66 -4.31 6.46
C ASN A 57 -3.39 -5.80 6.22
N ALA A 58 -4.15 -6.64 6.91
CA ALA A 58 -4.12 -8.08 6.73
C ALA A 58 -4.93 -8.56 5.51
N ASP A 59 -5.77 -7.72 4.90
CA ASP A 59 -6.66 -8.09 3.79
C ASP A 59 -6.08 -7.74 2.40
N GLY A 60 -4.79 -7.43 2.31
CA GLY A 60 -4.07 -7.14 1.06
C GLY A 60 -3.93 -8.34 0.13
N HIS A 61 -5.03 -8.75 -0.50
CA HIS A 61 -5.09 -9.89 -1.42
C HIS A 61 -4.63 -9.55 -2.84
N ILE A 62 -4.34 -10.57 -3.65
CA ILE A 62 -3.94 -10.38 -5.06
C ILE A 62 -5.01 -9.67 -5.91
N LYS A 63 -6.30 -9.81 -5.58
CA LYS A 63 -7.41 -9.07 -6.24
C LYS A 63 -7.34 -7.54 -5.99
N ASN A 64 -6.58 -7.11 -4.99
CA ASN A 64 -6.36 -5.70 -4.66
C ASN A 64 -5.14 -5.11 -5.40
N LEU A 65 -4.52 -5.90 -6.28
CA LEU A 65 -3.51 -5.45 -7.23
C LEU A 65 -4.14 -5.44 -8.62
N SER A 66 -3.93 -4.34 -9.35
CA SER A 66 -4.34 -4.21 -10.74
C SER A 66 -3.13 -3.87 -11.61
N LEU A 67 -3.20 -4.27 -12.88
CA LEU A 67 -2.22 -3.90 -13.90
C LEU A 67 -2.89 -3.00 -14.93
N LEU A 68 -2.11 -2.06 -15.44
CA LEU A 68 -2.54 -1.13 -16.48
C LEU A 68 -1.91 -1.54 -17.79
N SER A 69 -2.72 -1.68 -18.84
CA SER A 69 -2.20 -1.92 -20.18
C SER A 69 -1.81 -0.60 -20.81
N GLU A 70 -0.57 -0.51 -21.28
CA GLU A 70 -0.07 0.66 -22.02
C GLU A 70 -0.21 0.47 -23.55
N GLY A 71 -0.81 -0.64 -23.98
CA GLY A 71 -0.77 -1.10 -25.36
C GLY A 71 0.45 -1.96 -25.65
N GLU A 72 0.48 -2.60 -26.82
CA GLU A 72 1.62 -3.37 -27.34
C GLU A 72 2.16 -4.48 -26.40
N GLY A 73 1.30 -4.99 -25.50
CA GLY A 73 1.68 -6.03 -24.53
C GLY A 73 2.47 -5.51 -23.32
N VAL A 74 2.60 -4.19 -23.17
CA VAL A 74 3.24 -3.54 -22.01
C VAL A 74 2.22 -3.39 -20.89
N TRP A 75 2.64 -3.77 -19.68
CA TRP A 75 1.84 -3.68 -18.47
C TRP A 75 2.64 -3.04 -17.35
N THR A 76 2.01 -2.14 -16.60
CA THR A 76 2.57 -1.52 -15.39
C THR A 76 1.64 -1.67 -14.20
N LEU A 77 2.18 -1.55 -12.99
CA LEU A 77 1.39 -1.68 -11.78
C LEU A 77 0.47 -0.47 -11.60
N ALA A 78 -0.83 -0.73 -11.40
CA ALA A 78 -1.79 0.31 -11.09
C ALA A 78 -1.52 0.91 -9.69
N PRO A 79 -1.99 2.14 -9.43
CA PRO A 79 -1.95 2.71 -8.09
C PRO A 79 -2.66 1.80 -7.08
N PHE A 80 -2.10 1.69 -5.87
CA PHE A 80 -2.67 0.83 -4.83
C PHE A 80 -4.01 1.37 -4.32
N TYR A 81 -4.92 0.45 -4.05
CA TYR A 81 -6.25 0.72 -3.50
C TYR A 81 -6.57 -0.32 -2.41
N ASP A 82 -7.70 -0.13 -1.73
CA ASP A 82 -8.18 -1.02 -0.67
C ASP A 82 -7.15 -1.21 0.46
N LEU A 83 -6.59 -0.08 0.91
CA LEU A 83 -5.62 0.01 1.98
C LEU A 83 -6.32 0.32 3.30
N VAL A 84 -6.64 -0.72 4.06
CA VAL A 84 -7.45 -0.62 5.29
C VAL A 84 -6.69 -1.23 6.47
N CYS A 85 -6.67 -0.55 7.62
CA CYS A 85 -6.09 -1.08 8.86
C CYS A 85 -6.99 -2.15 9.47
N THR A 86 -7.04 -3.34 8.87
CA THR A 86 -7.94 -4.43 9.27
C THR A 86 -7.59 -5.01 10.63
N LEU A 87 -6.33 -4.89 11.09
CA LEU A 87 -5.95 -5.22 12.47
C LEU A 87 -6.62 -4.33 13.53
N ALA A 88 -7.14 -3.15 13.15
CA ALA A 88 -7.95 -2.33 14.05
C ALA A 88 -9.40 -2.85 14.19
N ILE A 89 -9.79 -3.91 13.47
CA ILE A 89 -11.14 -4.47 13.48
C ILE A 89 -11.11 -5.81 14.22
N ASP A 90 -11.94 -5.97 15.26
CA ASP A 90 -11.86 -7.14 16.16
C ASP A 90 -12.40 -8.45 15.54
N GLN A 91 -13.26 -8.35 14.53
CA GLN A 91 -14.00 -9.50 13.98
C GLN A 91 -13.47 -10.02 12.64
N VAL A 92 -12.26 -9.61 12.23
CA VAL A 92 -11.65 -10.03 10.96
C VAL A 92 -10.37 -10.82 11.20
N SER A 93 -9.97 -11.64 10.22
CA SER A 93 -8.69 -12.35 10.27
C SER A 93 -7.52 -11.35 10.38
N HIS A 94 -6.57 -11.67 11.26
CA HIS A 94 -5.36 -10.86 11.47
C HIS A 94 -4.12 -11.44 10.77
N LYS A 95 -4.27 -12.53 10.02
CA LYS A 95 -3.20 -13.08 9.17
C LYS A 95 -3.14 -12.32 7.85
N LEU A 96 -1.93 -11.96 7.43
CA LEU A 96 -1.67 -11.36 6.13
C LEU A 96 -2.15 -12.29 5.02
N ALA A 97 -2.96 -11.74 4.11
CA ALA A 97 -3.45 -12.40 2.91
C ALA A 97 -2.32 -12.92 2.01
N LEU A 98 -1.24 -12.14 1.88
CA LEU A 98 -0.01 -12.54 1.21
C LEU A 98 1.13 -12.63 2.24
N PRO A 99 1.85 -13.76 2.31
CA PRO A 99 2.92 -13.93 3.28
C PRO A 99 4.13 -13.06 2.94
N VAL A 100 4.94 -12.78 3.96
CA VAL A 100 6.30 -12.25 3.82
C VAL A 100 7.24 -13.43 4.03
N GLY A 101 7.91 -13.90 2.97
CA GLY A 101 8.58 -15.19 3.00
C GLY A 101 7.55 -16.31 3.16
N GLU A 102 7.64 -17.08 4.25
CA GLU A 102 6.60 -18.04 4.66
C GLU A 102 5.69 -17.54 5.79
N GLN A 103 5.92 -16.34 6.33
CA GLN A 103 5.20 -15.86 7.51
C GLN A 103 3.94 -15.07 7.14
N THR A 104 2.82 -15.43 7.76
CA THR A 104 1.52 -14.75 7.62
C THR A 104 1.12 -13.94 8.85
N ASP A 105 1.69 -14.20 10.02
CA ASP A 105 1.39 -13.44 11.24
C ASP A 105 2.20 -12.13 11.25
N PRO A 106 1.55 -10.95 11.11
CA PRO A 106 2.25 -9.67 11.13
C PRO A 106 2.89 -9.39 12.50
N GLY A 107 2.45 -10.04 13.58
CA GLY A 107 3.07 -9.95 14.90
C GLY A 107 4.39 -10.73 15.04
N ASN A 108 4.68 -11.65 14.11
CA ASN A 108 5.84 -12.53 14.16
C ASN A 108 6.74 -12.41 12.91
N LEU A 109 6.77 -11.22 12.31
CA LEU A 109 7.70 -10.89 11.23
C LEU A 109 9.10 -10.55 11.78
N HIS A 110 10.13 -11.05 11.10
CA HIS A 110 11.56 -10.93 11.47
C HIS A 110 12.39 -10.63 10.21
N HIS A 111 13.65 -10.22 10.36
CA HIS A 111 14.51 -9.86 9.23
C HIS A 111 14.60 -10.99 8.19
N THR A 112 14.68 -12.26 8.63
CA THR A 112 14.81 -13.44 7.78
C THR A 112 13.64 -13.58 6.80
N HIS A 113 12.42 -13.28 7.24
CA HIS A 113 11.22 -13.31 6.41
C HIS A 113 11.29 -12.24 5.30
N TRP A 114 11.78 -11.04 5.62
CA TRP A 114 11.97 -9.97 4.63
C TRP A 114 13.11 -10.25 3.65
N GLU A 115 14.17 -10.94 4.08
CA GLU A 115 15.19 -11.44 3.16
C GLU A 115 14.64 -12.49 2.20
N ALA A 116 13.85 -13.44 2.71
CA ALA A 116 13.18 -14.45 1.88
C ALA A 116 12.23 -13.79 0.87
N PHE A 117 11.41 -12.83 1.32
CA PHE A 117 10.55 -12.04 0.45
C PHE A 117 11.33 -11.29 -0.64
N ALA A 118 12.45 -10.65 -0.29
CA ALA A 118 13.30 -9.98 -1.27
C ALA A 118 13.82 -10.96 -2.33
N ARG A 119 14.28 -12.14 -1.92
CA ARG A 119 14.75 -13.20 -2.85
C ARG A 119 13.62 -13.69 -3.76
N GLN A 120 12.41 -13.87 -3.23
CA GLN A 120 11.22 -14.26 -4.02
C GLN A 120 10.87 -13.20 -5.09
N LEU A 121 11.08 -11.91 -4.80
CA LEU A 121 10.90 -10.83 -5.78
C LEU A 121 12.09 -10.63 -6.73
N GLY A 122 13.16 -11.42 -6.61
CA GLY A 122 14.40 -11.21 -7.37
C GLY A 122 15.14 -9.92 -7.00
N MET A 123 14.90 -9.38 -5.80
CA MET A 123 15.51 -8.14 -5.30
C MET A 123 16.63 -8.43 -4.31
N ALA A 124 17.64 -7.55 -4.28
CA ALA A 124 18.66 -7.59 -3.22
C ALA A 124 18.02 -7.32 -1.84
N PRO A 125 18.26 -8.16 -0.81
CA PRO A 125 17.69 -7.96 0.54
C PRO A 125 17.92 -6.56 1.12
N LYS A 126 19.11 -5.99 0.91
CA LYS A 126 19.45 -4.61 1.32
C LYS A 126 18.51 -3.55 0.72
N ARG A 127 17.97 -3.77 -0.49
CA ARG A 127 17.00 -2.86 -1.12
C ARG A 127 15.68 -2.88 -0.36
N VAL A 128 15.16 -4.06 -0.02
CA VAL A 128 13.92 -4.20 0.77
C VAL A 128 14.10 -3.63 2.18
N GLN A 129 15.21 -3.92 2.85
CA GLN A 129 15.55 -3.32 4.16
C GLN A 129 15.57 -1.78 4.11
N ARG A 130 16.13 -1.20 3.04
CA ARG A 130 16.10 0.26 2.83
C ARG A 130 14.68 0.79 2.67
N LEU A 131 13.82 0.11 1.93
CA LEU A 131 12.40 0.50 1.75
C LEU A 131 11.64 0.44 3.08
N ILE A 132 11.85 -0.60 3.89
CA ILE A 132 11.29 -0.71 5.25
C ILE A 132 11.75 0.49 6.09
N LYS A 133 13.05 0.77 6.13
CA LYS A 133 13.61 1.89 6.90
C LYS A 133 13.01 3.24 6.49
N ILE A 134 12.79 3.45 5.19
CA ILE A 134 12.17 4.67 4.66
C ILE A 134 10.74 4.81 5.17
N GLN A 135 9.90 3.77 5.02
CA GLN A 135 8.50 3.83 5.46
C GLN A 135 8.36 3.96 6.98
N VAL A 136 9.17 3.20 7.73
CA VAL A 136 9.23 3.30 9.21
C VAL A 136 9.57 4.72 9.64
N THR A 137 10.64 5.30 9.08
CA THR A 137 11.07 6.67 9.44
C THR A 137 9.99 7.70 9.09
N HIS A 138 9.31 7.53 7.94
CA HIS A 138 8.21 8.43 7.55
C HIS A 138 7.01 8.31 8.48
N LEU A 139 6.60 7.10 8.85
CA LEU A 139 5.49 6.89 9.78
C LEU A 139 5.82 7.43 11.18
N GLU A 140 7.04 7.22 11.69
CA GLU A 140 7.47 7.78 12.97
C GLU A 140 7.43 9.31 12.99
N ALA A 141 7.86 9.95 11.89
CA ALA A 141 7.92 11.40 11.80
C ALA A 141 6.55 12.06 11.62
N HIS A 142 5.59 11.39 11.00
CA HIS A 142 4.37 12.05 10.51
C HIS A 142 3.05 11.45 11.02
N LEU A 143 3.02 10.25 11.59
CA LEU A 143 1.76 9.58 11.94
C LEU A 143 0.92 10.37 12.96
N ASP A 144 1.57 10.94 13.97
CA ASP A 144 0.86 11.71 15.02
C ASP A 144 0.21 12.97 14.44
N ASP A 145 0.97 13.74 13.65
CA ASP A 145 0.49 14.97 13.01
C ASP A 145 -0.59 14.68 11.96
N LEU A 146 -0.39 13.65 11.12
CA LEU A 146 -1.37 13.24 10.11
C LEU A 146 -2.70 12.83 10.76
N HIS A 147 -2.63 12.04 11.84
CA HIS A 147 -3.81 11.63 12.57
C HIS A 147 -4.55 12.83 13.17
N GLN A 148 -3.83 13.74 13.83
CA GLN A 148 -4.43 14.92 14.44
C GLN A 148 -5.08 15.83 13.39
N ALA A 149 -4.36 16.14 12.31
CA ALA A 149 -4.86 16.97 11.23
C ALA A 149 -6.11 16.35 10.58
N PHE A 150 -6.14 15.03 10.37
CA PHE A 150 -7.28 14.35 9.78
C PHE A 150 -8.51 14.36 10.69
N ILE A 151 -8.34 14.11 11.98
CA ILE A 151 -9.42 14.18 12.97
C ILE A 151 -10.01 15.59 13.01
N GLU A 152 -9.18 16.62 13.04
CA GLU A 152 -9.61 18.02 13.04
C GLU A 152 -10.35 18.39 11.76
N GLN A 153 -9.78 18.04 10.60
CA GLN A 153 -10.36 18.33 9.29
C GLN A 153 -11.75 17.71 9.11
N HIS A 154 -11.94 16.48 9.59
CA HIS A 154 -13.16 15.70 9.40
C HIS A 154 -14.09 15.68 10.63
N ARG A 155 -13.71 16.35 11.72
CA ARG A 155 -14.46 16.41 12.99
C ARG A 155 -14.81 15.01 13.53
N LEU A 156 -13.83 14.13 13.50
CA LEU A 156 -13.96 12.77 14.04
C LEU A 156 -13.74 12.78 15.56
N GLY A 157 -14.20 11.73 16.24
CA GLY A 157 -13.86 11.45 17.62
C GLY A 157 -12.63 10.55 17.70
N HIS A 158 -12.81 9.36 18.26
CA HIS A 158 -11.74 8.39 18.55
C HIS A 158 -11.68 7.22 17.54
N GLU A 159 -12.40 7.32 16.42
CA GLU A 159 -12.58 6.21 15.47
C GLU A 159 -11.26 5.72 14.86
N LEU A 160 -10.25 6.59 14.77
CA LEU A 160 -8.94 6.28 14.19
C LEU A 160 -7.85 5.95 15.22
N ASP A 161 -8.13 6.11 16.52
CA ASP A 161 -7.13 5.90 17.58
C ASP A 161 -6.61 4.45 17.57
N LYS A 162 -7.48 3.49 17.30
CA LYS A 162 -7.11 2.08 17.23
C LYS A 162 -6.20 1.78 16.04
N ALA A 163 -6.49 2.36 14.86
CA ALA A 163 -5.63 2.23 13.69
C ALA A 163 -4.25 2.85 13.95
N LYS A 164 -4.21 4.05 14.54
CA LYS A 164 -2.97 4.69 14.96
C LYS A 164 -2.16 3.83 15.93
N ALA A 165 -2.81 3.25 16.94
CA ALA A 165 -2.16 2.36 17.92
C ALA A 165 -1.55 1.11 17.25
N VAL A 166 -2.28 0.48 16.33
CA VAL A 166 -1.79 -0.64 15.53
C VAL A 166 -0.55 -0.24 14.73
N ILE A 167 -0.59 0.87 14.02
CA ILE A 167 0.53 1.33 13.18
C ILE A 167 1.76 1.61 14.05
N LYS A 168 1.60 2.29 15.20
CA LYS A 168 2.70 2.50 16.15
C LYS A 168 3.30 1.19 16.63
N GLN A 169 2.47 0.20 16.95
CA GLN A 169 2.93 -1.12 17.38
C GLN A 169 3.69 -1.86 16.27
N GLN A 170 3.24 -1.79 15.02
CA GLN A 170 3.93 -2.42 13.89
C GLN A 170 5.24 -1.70 13.54
N VAL A 171 5.28 -0.37 13.59
CA VAL A 171 6.51 0.43 13.45
C VAL A 171 7.55 0.04 14.50
N LYS A 172 7.13 -0.11 15.77
CA LYS A 172 8.00 -0.58 16.86
C LYS A 172 8.55 -1.98 16.57
N ARG A 173 7.69 -2.93 16.16
CA ARG A 173 8.12 -4.28 15.77
C ARG A 173 9.08 -4.26 14.58
N ALA A 174 8.87 -3.38 13.61
CA ALA A 174 9.75 -3.26 12.45
C ALA A 174 11.17 -2.82 12.85
N ARG A 175 11.29 -1.85 13.76
CA ARG A 175 12.57 -1.43 14.33
C ARG A 175 13.28 -2.54 15.08
N GLN A 176 12.53 -3.32 15.86
CA GLN A 176 13.08 -4.32 16.78
C GLN A 176 13.40 -5.66 16.11
N ASN A 177 12.60 -6.08 15.13
CA ASN A 177 12.61 -7.45 14.64
C ASN A 177 12.85 -7.53 13.12
N TRP A 178 12.40 -6.54 12.32
CA TRP A 178 12.50 -6.62 10.86
C TRP A 178 13.84 -6.08 10.35
N LEU A 179 14.39 -5.09 11.06
CA LEU A 179 15.64 -4.40 10.72
C LEU A 179 16.83 -4.80 11.60
N ALA A 180 16.62 -5.70 12.58
CA ALA A 180 17.62 -6.17 13.52
C ALA A 180 18.36 -7.41 13.02
#